data_AF-R1AV45-F1
#
_entry.id   AF-R1AV45-F1
#
_cell.length_a   1.000
_cell.length_b   1.000
_cell.length_c   1.000
_cell.angle_alpha   90.00
_cell.angle_beta   90.00
_cell.angle_gamma   90.00
#
_symmetry.space_group_name_H-M   'P 1'
#
loop_
_entity.id
_entity.type
_entity.pdbx_description
1 polymer ?
#
loop_
_entity_poly.entity_id
_entity_poly.type
_entity_poly.pdbx_seq_one_letter_code
_entity_poly.pdbx_strand_id
1 'polypeptide(L)'
;MCSFEEHNLKYEDRFVKFMKTVYKVNKSQPVAVEFYLNELSNIDLLNILSCLDYKDKLLFIDQIRYLKNDSFLFLVDDEEIISFLTRLSTRELIFATFHFIQVPVSICGSFDLSFPIFFADSNGLNIYEDIARKCSLNIRDTKIIADKYKIE
;
A
#
# COMPACT_ATOMS: atom_id res chain seq x y z
N MET A 1 15.31 6.44 16.42
CA MET A 1 14.05 7.20 16.60
C MET A 1 13.24 6.96 15.34
N CYS A 2 11.95 6.65 15.45
CA CYS A 2 11.13 6.40 14.27
C CYS A 2 11.03 7.68 13.44
N SER A 3 11.14 7.56 12.12
CA SER A 3 11.20 8.68 11.18
C SER A 3 9.83 9.31 10.89
N PHE A 4 8.74 8.60 11.21
CA PHE A 4 7.38 9.07 10.93
C PHE A 4 6.81 9.93 12.05
N GLU A 5 6.01 10.90 11.65
CA GLU A 5 5.44 11.90 12.55
C GLU A 5 4.20 11.38 13.30
N GLU A 6 3.87 12.01 14.45
CA GLU A 6 2.59 11.78 15.14
C GLU A 6 1.38 12.01 14.20
N HIS A 7 1.55 12.86 13.19
CA HIS A 7 0.60 13.06 12.11
C HIS A 7 0.24 11.76 11.40
N ASN A 8 1.25 10.95 11.04
CA ASN A 8 1.03 9.74 10.26
C ASN A 8 0.24 8.70 11.07
N LEU A 9 0.62 8.50 12.33
CA LEU A 9 -0.10 7.61 13.26
C LEU A 9 -1.55 8.04 13.48
N LYS A 10 -1.82 9.36 13.55
CA LYS A 10 -3.17 9.89 13.75
C LYS A 10 -4.13 9.54 12.59
N TYR A 11 -3.62 9.42 11.37
CA TYR A 11 -4.45 9.21 10.18
C TYR A 11 -4.30 7.82 9.53
N GLU A 12 -3.35 7.01 10.00
CA GLU A 12 -3.06 5.65 9.52
C GLU A 12 -4.32 4.78 9.35
N ASP A 13 -5.20 4.77 10.34
CA ASP A 13 -6.43 3.97 10.32
C ASP A 13 -7.34 4.29 9.12
N ARG A 14 -7.28 5.51 8.59
CA ARG A 14 -8.05 5.89 7.40
C ARG A 14 -7.52 5.20 6.15
N PHE A 15 -6.21 5.10 6.01
CA PHE A 15 -5.54 4.39 4.92
C PHE A 15 -5.76 2.89 5.03
N VAL A 16 -5.62 2.33 6.23
CA VAL A 16 -5.92 0.90 6.47
C VAL A 16 -7.38 0.59 6.12
N LYS A 17 -8.33 1.42 6.56
CA LYS A 17 -9.75 1.25 6.21
C LYS A 17 -10.00 1.37 4.69
N PHE A 18 -9.32 2.30 4.03
CA PHE A 18 -9.38 2.46 2.58
C PHE A 18 -8.90 1.20 1.87
N MET A 19 -7.70 0.72 2.17
CA MET A 19 -7.11 -0.47 1.53
C MET A 19 -7.93 -1.74 1.77
N LYS A 20 -8.47 -1.93 2.98
CA LYS A 20 -9.41 -3.02 3.28
C LYS A 20 -10.69 -2.93 2.43
N THR A 21 -11.21 -1.72 2.21
CA THR A 21 -12.41 -1.51 1.39
C THR A 21 -12.12 -1.76 -0.10
N VAL A 22 -10.96 -1.29 -0.58
CA VAL A 22 -10.46 -1.57 -1.94
C VAL A 22 -10.34 -3.08 -2.18
N TYR A 23 -9.77 -3.81 -1.22
CA TYR A 23 -9.63 -5.26 -1.28
C TYR A 23 -10.99 -5.97 -1.39
N LYS A 24 -11.98 -5.57 -0.57
CA LYS A 24 -13.34 -6.14 -0.61
C LYS A 24 -14.07 -5.83 -1.92
N VAL A 25 -13.98 -4.61 -2.43
CA VAL A 25 -14.57 -4.23 -3.73
C VAL A 25 -13.93 -5.03 -4.87
N ASN A 26 -12.65 -5.39 -4.72
CA ASN A 26 -11.95 -6.31 -5.58
C ASN A 26 -12.22 -7.80 -5.29
N LYS A 27 -13.37 -8.10 -4.68
CA LYS A 27 -13.85 -9.46 -4.37
C LYS A 27 -12.87 -10.30 -3.55
N SER A 28 -12.03 -9.65 -2.75
CA SER A 28 -11.01 -10.31 -1.92
C SER A 28 -10.13 -11.30 -2.70
N GLN A 29 -9.90 -11.02 -3.99
CA GLN A 29 -9.00 -11.82 -4.82
C GLN A 29 -7.54 -11.50 -4.47
N PRO A 30 -6.60 -12.45 -4.67
CA PRO A 30 -5.18 -12.19 -4.45
C PRO A 30 -4.71 -10.90 -5.13
N VAL A 31 -3.97 -10.08 -4.38
CA VAL A 31 -3.44 -8.79 -4.78
C VAL A 31 -1.97 -8.96 -5.14
N ALA A 32 -1.56 -8.46 -6.29
CA ALA A 32 -0.13 -8.37 -6.63
C ALA A 32 0.48 -7.20 -5.86
N VAL A 33 1.47 -7.45 -5.02
CA VAL A 33 2.14 -6.45 -4.18
C VAL A 33 3.62 -6.41 -4.50
N GLU A 34 4.11 -5.21 -4.83
CA GLU A 34 5.52 -4.94 -5.09
C GLU A 34 6.16 -4.19 -3.92
N PHE A 35 7.29 -4.69 -3.41
CA PHE A 35 8.14 -4.01 -2.43
C PHE A 35 9.52 -4.68 -2.32
N TYR A 36 10.53 -3.90 -1.94
CA TYR A 36 11.94 -4.29 -2.00
C TYR A 36 12.50 -4.60 -0.61
N LEU A 37 12.32 -5.85 -0.14
CA LEU A 37 12.95 -6.30 1.12
C LEU A 37 14.40 -6.72 0.96
N ASN A 38 14.78 -7.18 -0.24
CA ASN A 38 16.14 -7.62 -0.55
C ASN A 38 17.19 -6.50 -0.48
N GLU A 39 16.75 -5.24 -0.58
CA GLU A 39 17.60 -4.06 -0.47
C GLU A 39 17.87 -3.63 0.99
N LEU A 40 17.16 -4.21 1.97
CA LEU A 40 17.29 -3.83 3.37
C LEU A 40 18.48 -4.52 4.05
N SER A 41 19.35 -3.71 4.67
CA SER A 41 20.41 -4.23 5.53
C SER A 41 19.85 -4.79 6.84
N ASN A 42 20.66 -5.58 7.57
CA ASN A 42 20.28 -6.03 8.91
C ASN A 42 19.99 -4.85 9.87
N ILE A 43 20.64 -3.70 9.67
CA ILE A 43 20.42 -2.49 10.46
C ILE A 43 19.03 -1.91 10.13
N ASP A 44 18.65 -1.87 8.86
CA ASP A 44 17.33 -1.40 8.43
C ASP A 44 16.22 -2.27 9.00
N LEU A 45 16.39 -3.60 8.98
CA LEU A 45 15.46 -4.54 9.58
C LEU A 45 15.30 -4.31 11.09
N LEU A 46 16.40 -4.08 11.83
CA LEU A 46 16.35 -3.78 13.25
C LEU A 46 15.67 -2.43 13.54
N ASN A 47 15.92 -1.43 12.70
CA ASN A 47 15.27 -0.12 12.80
C ASN A 47 13.76 -0.23 12.58
N ILE A 48 13.33 -0.94 11.52
CA ILE A 48 11.91 -1.21 11.26
C ILE A 48 11.30 -1.92 12.45
N LEU A 49 11.90 -3.01 12.92
CA LEU A 49 11.40 -3.74 14.09
C LEU A 49 11.27 -2.84 15.32
N SER A 50 12.19 -1.91 15.56
CA SER A 50 12.11 -1.00 16.71
C SER A 50 10.88 -0.09 16.68
N CYS A 51 10.33 0.18 15.48
CA CYS A 51 9.20 1.06 15.25
C CYS A 51 7.84 0.38 15.20
N LEU A 52 7.81 -0.96 15.20
CA LEU A 52 6.58 -1.72 15.13
C LEU A 52 6.03 -2.01 16.54
N ASP A 53 4.69 -2.01 16.64
CA ASP A 53 4.02 -2.57 17.81
C ASP A 53 4.22 -4.09 17.88
N TYR A 54 3.80 -4.71 18.99
CA TYR A 54 4.04 -6.14 19.21
C TYR A 54 3.39 -7.03 18.14
N LYS A 55 2.17 -6.69 17.68
CA LYS A 55 1.47 -7.48 16.66
C LYS A 55 2.19 -7.35 15.31
N ASP A 56 2.53 -6.14 14.93
CA ASP A 56 3.23 -5.85 13.67
C ASP A 56 4.64 -6.44 13.65
N LYS A 57 5.34 -6.50 14.80
CA LYS A 57 6.63 -7.20 14.92
C LYS A 57 6.50 -8.68 14.58
N LEU A 58 5.48 -9.35 15.12
CA LEU A 58 5.26 -10.77 14.86
C LEU A 58 4.96 -11.02 13.37
N LEU A 59 4.09 -10.18 12.77
CA LEU A 59 3.80 -10.24 11.35
C LEU A 59 5.07 -10.02 10.51
N PHE A 60 5.85 -8.97 10.82
CA PHE A 60 7.07 -8.69 10.07
C PHE A 60 8.06 -9.86 10.14
N ILE A 61 8.35 -10.39 11.34
CA ILE A 61 9.29 -11.51 11.53
C ILE A 61 8.84 -12.75 10.78
N ASP A 62 7.54 -13.04 10.78
CA ASP A 62 6.98 -14.17 10.04
C ASP A 62 7.19 -13.97 8.54
N GLN A 63 6.81 -12.81 8.01
CA GLN A 63 6.88 -12.50 6.59
C GLN A 63 8.32 -12.39 6.06
N ILE A 64 9.26 -11.75 6.77
CA ILE A 64 10.64 -11.61 6.27
C ILE A 64 11.31 -12.96 6.00
N ARG A 65 10.91 -14.05 6.68
CA ARG A 65 11.47 -15.39 6.46
C ARG A 65 11.12 -15.93 5.09
N TYR A 66 9.93 -15.60 4.58
CA TYR A 66 9.42 -16.03 3.28
C TYR A 66 9.86 -15.09 2.15
N LEU A 67 10.04 -13.82 2.47
CA LEU A 67 10.23 -12.76 1.47
C LEU A 67 11.70 -12.43 1.16
N LYS A 68 12.67 -12.96 1.91
CA LYS A 68 14.11 -12.66 1.73
C LYS A 68 14.77 -13.29 0.49
N ASN A 69 13.97 -13.78 -0.46
CA ASN A 69 14.45 -14.23 -1.77
C ASN A 69 14.57 -13.04 -2.74
N ASP A 70 15.16 -13.23 -3.91
CA ASP A 70 15.34 -12.17 -4.93
C ASP A 70 14.02 -11.70 -5.60
N SER A 71 12.86 -12.04 -5.05
CA SER A 71 11.56 -11.57 -5.55
C SER A 71 11.19 -10.25 -4.87
N PHE A 72 10.67 -9.31 -5.66
CA PHE A 72 10.08 -8.07 -5.16
C PHE A 72 8.56 -8.02 -5.37
N LEU A 73 7.99 -9.03 -6.05
CA LEU A 73 6.56 -9.13 -6.37
C LEU A 73 5.97 -10.38 -5.71
N PHE A 74 4.84 -10.20 -5.02
CA PHE A 74 4.19 -11.23 -4.23
C PHE A 74 2.67 -11.22 -4.45
N LEU A 75 2.04 -12.39 -4.40
CA LEU A 75 0.58 -12.49 -4.35
C LEU A 75 0.14 -12.56 -2.89
N VAL A 76 -0.69 -11.61 -2.47
CA VAL A 76 -1.21 -11.48 -1.10
C VAL A 76 -2.72 -11.70 -1.11
N ASP A 77 -3.18 -12.68 -0.36
CA ASP A 77 -4.59 -13.04 -0.22
C ASP A 77 -5.13 -12.90 1.22
N ASP A 78 -4.34 -12.29 2.11
CA ASP A 78 -4.72 -12.00 3.50
C ASP A 78 -4.94 -10.49 3.72
N GLU A 79 -6.15 -10.12 4.16
CA GLU A 79 -6.53 -8.75 4.52
C GLU A 79 -5.63 -8.15 5.63
N GLU A 80 -5.16 -8.96 6.58
CA GLU A 80 -4.26 -8.50 7.64
C GLU A 80 -2.88 -8.17 7.08
N ILE A 81 -2.37 -8.94 6.11
CA ILE A 81 -1.10 -8.63 5.44
C ILE A 81 -1.23 -7.35 4.61
N ILE A 82 -2.34 -7.15 3.89
CA ILE A 82 -2.62 -5.89 3.19
C ILE A 82 -2.65 -4.72 4.19
N SER A 83 -3.31 -4.90 5.33
CA SER A 83 -3.38 -3.87 6.38
C SER A 83 -2.00 -3.58 6.96
N PHE A 84 -1.18 -4.60 7.19
CA PHE A 84 0.17 -4.49 7.71
C PHE A 84 1.10 -3.73 6.73
N LEU A 85 1.11 -4.11 5.46
CA LEU A 85 1.89 -3.42 4.43
C LEU A 85 1.44 -1.96 4.27
N THR A 86 0.15 -1.69 4.44
CA THR A 86 -0.37 -0.31 4.46
C THR A 86 0.21 0.48 5.64
N ARG A 87 0.26 -0.11 6.84
CA ARG A 87 0.89 0.52 8.02
C ARG A 87 2.37 0.78 7.82
N LEU A 88 3.10 -0.14 7.18
CA LEU A 88 4.51 0.09 6.83
C LEU A 88 4.67 1.30 5.90
N SER A 89 3.77 1.45 4.93
CA SER A 89 3.77 2.59 4.01
C SER A 89 3.39 3.91 4.67
N THR A 90 2.35 3.93 5.52
CA THR A 90 1.94 5.15 6.25
C THR A 90 3.00 5.61 7.26
N ARG A 91 3.75 4.66 7.81
CA ARG A 91 4.88 4.92 8.72
C ARG A 91 6.19 5.17 7.98
N GLU A 92 6.18 5.22 6.64
CA GLU A 92 7.37 5.48 5.82
C GLU A 92 8.54 4.54 6.14
N LEU A 93 8.21 3.30 6.55
CA LEU A 93 9.19 2.27 6.88
C LEU A 93 9.53 1.44 5.65
N ILE A 94 8.50 1.05 4.89
CA ILE A 94 8.60 0.34 3.61
C ILE A 94 7.40 0.76 2.77
N PHE A 95 7.66 1.21 1.54
CA PHE A 95 6.60 1.49 0.57
C PHE A 95 6.27 0.24 -0.22
N ALA A 96 4.98 -0.08 -0.29
CA ALA A 96 4.45 -1.16 -1.12
C ALA A 96 3.55 -0.59 -2.21
N THR A 97 3.60 -1.18 -3.40
CA THR A 97 2.64 -0.93 -4.47
C THR A 97 1.67 -2.08 -4.55
N PHE A 98 0.37 -1.80 -4.52
CA PHE A 98 -0.71 -2.78 -4.56
C PHE A 98 -1.44 -2.71 -5.89
N HIS A 99 -1.46 -3.80 -6.63
CA HIS A 99 -2.14 -3.95 -7.92
C HIS A 99 -3.38 -4.83 -7.77
N PHE A 100 -4.54 -4.19 -7.88
CA PHE A 100 -5.84 -4.87 -7.86
C PHE A 100 -6.38 -5.02 -9.28
N ILE A 101 -6.97 -6.18 -9.58
CA ILE A 101 -7.31 -6.57 -10.97
C ILE A 101 -8.83 -6.52 -11.25
N GLN A 102 -9.70 -6.73 -10.26
CA GLN A 102 -11.14 -6.88 -10.49
C GLN A 102 -11.82 -5.55 -10.83
N VAL A 103 -11.47 -4.50 -10.10
CA VAL A 103 -11.70 -3.10 -10.41
C VAL A 103 -10.30 -2.51 -10.53
N PRO A 104 -9.73 -2.43 -11.74
CA PRO A 104 -8.30 -2.19 -11.91
C PRO A 104 -7.82 -0.90 -11.25
N VAL A 105 -6.89 -1.02 -10.32
CA VAL A 105 -6.22 0.12 -9.67
C VAL A 105 -4.85 -0.29 -9.15
N SER A 106 -3.87 0.61 -9.28
CA SER A 106 -2.59 0.50 -8.58
C SER A 106 -2.48 1.60 -7.53
N ILE A 107 -2.12 1.25 -6.30
CA ILE A 107 -1.99 2.19 -5.18
C ILE A 107 -0.58 2.06 -4.62
N CYS A 108 0.16 3.17 -4.57
CA CYS A 108 1.54 3.19 -4.08
C CYS A 108 1.60 3.82 -2.69
N GLY A 109 2.29 3.17 -1.76
CA GLY A 109 2.81 3.84 -0.57
C GLY A 109 3.74 4.99 -0.96
N SER A 110 3.68 6.08 -0.21
CA SER A 110 4.48 7.28 -0.45
C SER A 110 4.59 8.11 0.83
N PHE A 111 5.49 9.08 0.82
CA PHE A 111 5.70 10.05 1.90
C PHE A 111 4.45 10.90 2.17
N ASP A 112 4.38 11.46 3.38
CA ASP A 112 3.39 12.45 3.80
C ASP A 112 1.93 11.99 3.64
N LEU A 113 1.70 10.67 3.76
CA LEU A 113 0.39 10.05 3.54
C LEU A 113 -0.22 10.39 2.16
N SER A 114 0.62 10.66 1.15
CA SER A 114 0.17 11.11 -0.17
C SER A 114 0.31 9.98 -1.19
N PHE A 115 -0.56 8.97 -1.09
CA PHE A 115 -0.47 7.74 -1.90
C PHE A 115 -0.88 8.01 -3.36
N PRO A 116 0.04 7.82 -4.34
CA PRO A 116 -0.32 7.86 -5.76
C PRO A 116 -1.29 6.72 -6.09
N ILE A 117 -2.28 7.03 -6.92
CA ILE A 117 -3.26 6.05 -7.38
C ILE A 117 -3.37 6.13 -8.91
N PHE A 118 -3.28 4.98 -9.55
CA PHE A 118 -3.37 4.82 -10.99
C PHE A 118 -4.63 4.02 -11.33
N PHE A 119 -5.52 4.64 -12.10
CA PHE A 119 -6.78 4.04 -12.55
C PHE A 119 -6.67 3.63 -14.01
N ALA A 120 -7.33 2.53 -14.39
CA ALA A 120 -7.42 2.15 -15.79
C ALA A 120 -8.33 3.08 -16.60
N ASP A 121 -9.39 3.61 -15.98
CA ASP A 121 -10.36 4.50 -16.63
C ASP A 121 -11.07 5.42 -15.62
N SER A 122 -11.94 6.30 -16.14
CA SER A 122 -12.72 7.25 -15.34
C SER A 122 -13.79 6.61 -14.48
N ASN A 123 -14.28 5.41 -14.83
CA ASN A 123 -15.23 4.68 -13.99
C ASN A 123 -14.53 4.16 -12.73
N GLY A 124 -13.31 3.64 -12.86
CA GLY A 124 -12.44 3.30 -11.73
C GLY A 124 -12.23 4.49 -10.80
N LEU A 125 -11.87 5.66 -11.35
CA LEU A 125 -11.70 6.89 -10.56
C LEU A 125 -12.93 7.19 -9.69
N ASN A 126 -14.13 7.23 -10.28
CA ASN A 126 -15.37 7.55 -9.56
C ASN A 126 -15.63 6.57 -8.40
N ILE A 127 -15.41 5.27 -8.64
CA ILE A 127 -15.58 4.22 -7.60
C ILE A 127 -14.62 4.48 -6.44
N TYR A 128 -13.35 4.76 -6.72
CA TYR A 128 -12.34 4.94 -5.69
C TYR A 128 -12.45 6.29 -4.97
N GLU A 129 -12.94 7.34 -5.63
CA GLU A 129 -13.30 8.60 -4.98
C GLU A 129 -14.40 8.40 -3.93
N ASP A 130 -15.44 7.63 -4.26
CA ASP A 130 -16.50 7.29 -3.31
C ASP A 130 -15.98 6.50 -2.11
N ILE A 131 -15.07 5.54 -2.34
CA ILE A 131 -14.45 4.74 -1.28
C ILE A 131 -13.56 5.62 -0.40
N ALA A 132 -12.74 6.49 -0.99
CA ALA A 132 -11.87 7.41 -0.28
C ALA A 132 -12.69 8.33 0.66
N ARG A 133 -13.77 8.91 0.16
CA ARG A 133 -14.67 9.77 0.95
C ARG A 133 -15.29 9.04 2.14
N LYS A 134 -15.75 7.79 1.95
CA LYS A 134 -16.26 6.92 3.04
C LYS A 134 -15.19 6.57 4.09
N CYS A 135 -13.92 6.69 3.73
CA CYS A 135 -12.77 6.49 4.61
C CYS A 135 -12.20 7.81 5.16
N SER A 136 -12.88 8.96 4.94
CA SER A 136 -12.38 10.29 5.34
C SER A 136 -11.04 10.66 4.69
N LEU A 137 -10.83 10.19 3.46
CA LEU A 137 -9.74 10.53 2.56
C LEU A 137 -10.29 11.25 1.32
N ASN A 138 -9.41 11.87 0.55
CA ASN A 138 -9.76 12.48 -0.72
C ASN A 138 -8.69 12.15 -1.77
N ILE A 139 -9.12 11.85 -2.99
CA ILE A 139 -8.23 11.84 -4.16
C ILE A 139 -8.13 13.28 -4.66
N ARG A 140 -6.92 13.72 -4.98
CA ARG A 140 -6.61 15.09 -5.41
C ARG A 140 -5.65 15.04 -6.60
N ASP A 141 -5.49 16.19 -7.27
CA ASP A 141 -4.49 16.39 -8.33
C ASP A 141 -4.56 15.39 -9.49
N THR A 142 -5.78 14.95 -9.84
CA THR A 142 -6.05 14.00 -10.91
C THR A 142 -5.55 14.50 -12.26
N LYS A 143 -4.66 13.73 -12.90
CA LYS A 143 -4.15 13.99 -14.25
C LYS A 143 -4.65 12.91 -15.20
N ILE A 144 -5.31 13.33 -16.28
CA ILE A 144 -5.70 12.43 -17.36
C ILE A 144 -4.54 12.34 -18.35
N ILE A 145 -3.95 11.16 -18.45
CA ILE A 145 -2.93 10.87 -19.46
C ILE A 145 -3.69 10.42 -20.72
N ALA A 146 -3.84 11.30 -21.70
CA ALA A 146 -4.38 10.91 -23.00
C ALA A 146 -3.38 9.98 -23.71
N ASP A 147 -3.86 8.88 -24.29
CA ASP A 147 -3.04 7.93 -25.06
C ASP A 147 -2.26 8.67 -26.15
N LYS A 148 -0.96 8.86 -25.91
CA LYS A 148 -0.02 9.47 -26.86
C LYS A 148 0.75 8.43 -27.68
N TYR A 149 0.16 7.27 -27.91
CA TYR A 149 0.72 6.26 -28.81
C TYR A 149 -0.25 6.02 -29.97
N LYS A 150 -0.29 6.96 -30.91
CA LYS A 150 -0.48 6.56 -32.31
C LYS A 150 0.80 5.82 -32.72
N ILE A 151 0.73 4.51 -32.71
CA ILE A 151 1.69 3.69 -33.44
C ILE A 151 1.36 3.93 -34.91
N GLU A 152 2.19 4.74 -35.58
CA GLU A 152 2.23 4.81 -37.05
C GLU A 152 2.82 3.52 -37.63
#